data_AF-A0A951KI97-F1
#
_entry.id   AF-A0A951KI97-F1
#
_cell.length_a   1.000
_cell.length_b   1.000
_cell.length_c   1.000
_cell.angle_alpha   90.00
_cell.angle_beta   90.00
_cell.angle_gamma   90.00
#
_symmetry.space_group_name_H-M   'P 1'
#
loop_
_entity.id
_entity.type
_entity.pdbx_description
1 polymer ?
#
loop_
_entity_poly.entity_id
_entity_poly.type
_entity_poly.pdbx_seq_one_letter_code
_entity_poly.pdbx_strand_id
1 'polypeptide(L)'
;MALHPDAFPQPARGMLEKYSTRVLPLTRSGNCTSHEAADIRRSWASGLSPGARAPEAAIAGLLLLAGCWEESHEVSQDIASQEGSYWHAIAHRIEPDAGNAGYWFRQVGAHPIFPELQREALEILTRTHPKWELKRAWDPFEFIDRCEEARRAPGSELERAVLAIQRAEWDLLFEWCALPPRDL
;
A
#
# COMPACT_ATOMS: atom_id res chain seq x y z
N MET A 1 -7.54 2.26 10.58
CA MET A 1 -7.45 3.73 10.55
C MET A 1 -7.33 4.17 9.10
N ALA A 2 -8.10 5.17 8.67
CA ALA A 2 -7.93 5.75 7.33
C ALA A 2 -6.85 6.83 7.37
N LEU A 3 -6.00 6.91 6.34
CA LEU A 3 -5.04 8.01 6.20
C LEU A 3 -5.77 9.36 6.28
N HIS A 4 -5.29 10.28 7.11
CA HIS A 4 -5.85 11.63 7.26
C HIS A 4 -5.10 12.64 6.36
N PRO A 5 -5.69 13.12 5.25
CA PRO A 5 -5.00 14.02 4.32
C PRO A 5 -4.55 15.34 4.97
N ASP A 6 -5.21 15.77 6.04
CA ASP A 6 -4.87 16.99 6.78
C ASP A 6 -3.48 16.94 7.46
N ALA A 7 -2.92 15.74 7.64
CA ALA A 7 -1.54 15.57 8.12
C ALA A 7 -0.49 16.00 7.07
N PHE A 8 -0.90 16.25 5.83
CA PHE A 8 0.00 16.59 4.73
C PHE A 8 -0.15 18.06 4.32
N PRO A 9 0.94 18.74 3.92
CA PRO A 9 0.88 20.08 3.37
C PRO A 9 0.34 20.05 1.93
N GLN A 10 -0.07 21.22 1.40
CA GLN A 10 -0.32 21.35 -0.04
C GLN A 10 1.02 21.37 -0.80
N PRO A 11 1.09 20.80 -2.03
CA PRO A 11 0.00 20.19 -2.80
C PRO A 11 -0.26 18.70 -2.50
N ALA A 12 0.51 18.05 -1.61
CA ALA A 12 0.36 16.62 -1.30
C ALA A 12 -1.02 16.26 -0.75
N ARG A 13 -1.63 17.13 0.06
CA ARG A 13 -3.01 16.95 0.55
C ARG A 13 -4.02 16.81 -0.58
N GLY A 14 -4.07 17.78 -1.51
CA GLY A 14 -5.05 17.75 -2.61
C GLY A 14 -4.89 16.51 -3.51
N MET A 15 -3.66 16.02 -3.63
CA MET A 15 -3.34 14.77 -4.31
C MET A 15 -3.93 13.55 -3.58
N LEU A 16 -3.76 13.45 -2.27
CA LEU A 16 -4.35 12.39 -1.46
C LEU A 16 -5.88 12.43 -1.49
N GLU A 17 -6.47 13.63 -1.43
CA GLU A 17 -7.92 13.82 -1.57
C GLU A 17 -8.43 13.33 -2.93
N LYS A 18 -7.74 13.67 -4.03
CA LYS A 18 -8.08 13.24 -5.41
C LYS A 18 -8.21 11.72 -5.51
N TYR A 19 -7.33 10.97 -4.84
CA TYR A 19 -7.31 9.50 -4.92
C TYR A 19 -7.92 8.80 -3.70
N SER A 20 -8.41 9.54 -2.71
CA SER A 20 -8.88 9.00 -1.43
C SER A 20 -9.97 7.93 -1.55
N THR A 21 -10.86 8.06 -2.54
CA THR A 21 -11.97 7.13 -2.81
C THR A 21 -11.59 5.96 -3.71
N ARG A 22 -10.36 5.93 -4.25
CA ARG A 22 -9.91 4.82 -5.09
C ARG A 22 -9.67 3.58 -4.25
N VAL A 23 -10.10 2.45 -4.81
CA VAL A 23 -9.80 1.12 -4.28
C VAL A 23 -8.46 0.69 -4.85
N LEU A 24 -7.54 0.26 -3.98
CA LEU A 24 -6.30 -0.37 -4.40
C LEU A 24 -6.62 -1.80 -4.87
N PRO A 25 -6.54 -2.10 -6.18
CA PRO A 25 -7.12 -3.31 -6.76
C PRO A 25 -6.28 -4.55 -6.43
N LEU A 26 -6.87 -5.74 -6.52
CA LEU A 26 -6.11 -6.99 -6.39
C LEU A 26 -5.38 -7.37 -7.68
N THR A 27 -5.80 -6.83 -8.83
CA THR A 27 -5.19 -7.09 -10.13
C THR A 27 -4.89 -5.76 -10.80
N ARG A 28 -3.81 -5.69 -11.59
CA ARG A 28 -3.47 -4.51 -12.41
C ARG A 28 -4.72 -4.00 -13.11
N SER A 29 -5.11 -2.78 -12.77
CA SER A 29 -6.26 -2.10 -13.34
C SER A 29 -6.01 -0.60 -13.29
N GLY A 30 -6.45 0.11 -14.33
CA GLY A 30 -6.24 1.55 -14.47
C GLY A 30 -5.49 1.90 -15.76
N ASN A 31 -5.79 3.08 -16.28
CA ASN A 31 -5.17 3.63 -17.49
C ASN A 31 -4.41 4.91 -17.13
N CYS A 32 -3.53 4.83 -16.12
CA CYS A 32 -2.69 5.98 -15.79
C CYS A 32 -1.89 6.39 -17.02
N THR A 33 -1.88 7.69 -17.30
CA THR A 33 -1.09 8.23 -18.40
C THR A 33 0.27 8.66 -17.86
N SER A 34 1.30 8.66 -18.71
CA SER A 34 2.62 9.19 -18.35
C SER A 34 2.56 10.65 -17.87
N HIS A 35 1.58 11.43 -18.34
CA HIS A 35 1.35 12.79 -17.85
C HIS A 35 0.83 12.80 -16.41
N GLU A 36 -0.15 11.97 -16.08
CA GLU A 36 -0.68 11.84 -14.72
C GLU A 36 0.41 11.36 -13.75
N ALA A 37 1.20 10.36 -14.12
CA ALA A 37 2.35 9.91 -13.33
C ALA A 37 3.39 11.03 -13.12
N ALA A 38 3.69 11.82 -14.16
CA ALA A 38 4.62 12.94 -14.05
C ALA A 38 4.07 14.09 -13.18
N ASP A 39 2.78 14.37 -13.25
CA ASP A 39 2.09 15.33 -12.36
C ASP A 39 2.16 14.89 -10.90
N ILE A 40 1.94 13.59 -10.66
CA ILE A 40 2.07 13.01 -9.32
C ILE A 40 3.47 13.24 -8.78
N ARG A 41 4.50 12.97 -9.59
CA ARG A 41 5.89 13.13 -9.17
C ARG A 41 6.25 14.57 -8.85
N ARG A 42 5.87 15.52 -9.70
CA ARG A 42 6.13 16.95 -9.47
C ARG A 42 5.39 17.47 -8.23
N SER A 43 4.13 17.11 -8.07
CA SER A 43 3.31 17.55 -6.95
C SER A 43 3.83 16.98 -5.64
N TRP A 44 4.20 15.69 -5.62
CA TRP A 44 4.76 15.05 -4.42
C TRP A 44 6.04 15.74 -3.94
N ALA A 45 6.98 15.99 -4.86
CA ALA A 45 8.26 16.62 -4.52
C ALA A 45 8.12 18.02 -3.89
N SER A 46 7.04 18.74 -4.19
CA SER A 46 6.77 20.07 -3.62
C SER A 46 5.94 20.05 -2.34
N GLY A 47 5.36 18.91 -1.98
CA GLY A 47 4.48 18.72 -0.81
C GLY A 47 5.04 17.78 0.25
N LEU A 48 6.35 17.59 0.30
CA LEU A 48 6.99 16.70 1.27
C LEU A 48 6.89 17.27 2.68
N SER A 49 6.47 16.44 3.63
CA SER A 49 6.51 16.78 5.05
C SER A 49 7.98 16.80 5.53
N PRO A 50 8.43 17.88 6.21
CA PRO A 50 9.76 17.91 6.80
C PRO A 50 9.98 16.71 7.74
N GLY A 51 11.11 16.03 7.59
CA GLY A 51 11.46 14.87 8.42
C GLY A 51 10.74 13.56 8.06
N ALA A 52 10.05 13.49 6.91
CA ALA A 52 9.47 12.24 6.40
C ALA A 52 10.53 11.10 6.38
N ARG A 53 10.13 9.89 6.76
CA ARG A 53 11.06 8.75 6.91
C ARG A 53 11.63 8.25 5.57
N ALA A 54 10.78 8.16 4.56
CA ALA A 54 11.12 7.62 3.24
C ALA A 54 10.27 8.29 2.14
N PRO A 55 10.40 9.62 1.92
CA PRO A 55 9.57 10.35 0.97
C PRO A 55 9.70 9.84 -0.47
N GLU A 56 10.85 9.31 -0.85
CA GLU A 56 11.09 8.67 -2.15
C GLU A 56 10.33 7.36 -2.31
N ALA A 57 10.06 6.63 -1.21
CA ALA A 57 9.27 5.41 -1.24
C ALA A 57 7.76 5.72 -1.24
N ALA A 58 7.33 6.75 -0.50
CA ALA A 58 5.93 7.16 -0.43
C ALA A 58 5.31 7.43 -1.82
N ILE A 59 6.11 7.97 -2.74
CA ILE A 59 5.65 8.25 -4.11
C ILE A 59 5.23 6.97 -4.87
N ALA A 60 5.85 5.82 -4.60
CA ALA A 60 5.48 4.55 -5.19
C ALA A 60 4.06 4.16 -4.76
N GLY A 61 3.74 4.34 -3.48
CA GLY A 61 2.40 4.16 -2.96
C GLY A 61 1.37 5.06 -3.65
N LEU A 62 1.68 6.35 -3.81
CA LEU A 62 0.76 7.30 -4.46
C LEU A 62 0.50 6.98 -5.93
N LEU A 63 1.56 6.64 -6.67
CA LEU A 63 1.46 6.16 -8.06
C LEU A 63 0.60 4.90 -8.15
N LEU A 64 0.79 3.95 -7.24
CA LEU A 64 0.02 2.72 -7.19
C LEU A 64 -1.47 2.98 -6.93
N LEU A 65 -1.80 3.86 -5.97
CA LEU A 65 -3.18 4.27 -5.68
C LEU A 65 -3.83 5.00 -6.87
N ALA A 66 -3.04 5.75 -7.64
CA ALA A 66 -3.46 6.38 -8.88
C ALA A 66 -3.58 5.41 -10.08
N GLY A 67 -3.24 4.13 -9.92
CA GLY A 67 -3.27 3.13 -11.00
C GLY A 67 -2.08 3.23 -11.96
N CYS A 68 -1.03 3.97 -11.61
CA CYS A 68 0.24 4.09 -12.34
C CYS A 68 1.18 2.95 -11.90
N TRP A 69 0.79 1.71 -12.21
CA TRP A 69 1.51 0.52 -11.74
C TRP A 69 2.96 0.50 -12.25
N GLU A 70 3.18 0.81 -13.53
CA GLU A 70 4.51 0.75 -14.15
C GLU A 70 5.47 1.72 -13.46
N GLU A 71 5.02 2.96 -13.28
CA GLU A 71 5.80 4.01 -12.65
C GLU A 71 6.03 3.76 -11.14
N SER A 72 5.05 3.13 -10.47
CA SER A 72 5.19 2.68 -9.08
C SER A 72 6.24 1.58 -8.96
N HIS A 73 6.16 0.57 -9.83
CA HIS A 73 7.10 -0.54 -9.90
C HIS A 73 8.53 -0.02 -10.16
N GLU A 74 8.73 0.80 -11.18
CA GLU A 74 10.03 1.42 -11.50
C GLU A 74 10.63 2.19 -10.31
N VAL A 75 9.83 3.03 -9.66
CA VAL A 75 10.29 3.77 -8.46
C VAL A 75 10.72 2.81 -7.37
N SER A 76 9.87 1.82 -7.06
CA SER A 76 10.15 0.88 -5.97
C SER A 76 11.39 0.03 -6.24
N GLN A 77 11.65 -0.31 -7.51
CA GLN A 77 12.83 -1.06 -7.93
C GLN A 77 14.13 -0.30 -7.70
N ASP A 78 14.13 1.02 -7.90
CA ASP A 78 15.32 1.85 -7.76
C ASP A 78 15.66 2.20 -6.29
N ILE A 79 14.78 1.87 -5.34
CA ILE A 79 14.94 2.19 -3.92
C ILE A 79 15.44 0.95 -3.16
N ALA A 80 16.74 0.94 -2.87
CA ALA A 80 17.39 -0.09 -2.05
C ALA A 80 17.13 0.09 -0.54
N SER A 81 15.86 0.06 -0.12
CA SER A 81 15.43 0.14 1.29
C SER A 81 14.35 -0.89 1.63
N GLN A 82 14.01 -0.99 2.92
CA GLN A 82 12.92 -1.81 3.40
C GLN A 82 11.58 -1.37 2.79
N GLU A 83 11.33 -0.06 2.75
CA GLU A 83 10.12 0.55 2.20
C GLU A 83 10.04 0.42 0.68
N GLY A 84 11.16 0.58 -0.03
CA GLY A 84 11.23 0.34 -1.48
C GLY A 84 10.85 -1.11 -1.81
N SER A 85 11.46 -2.07 -1.11
CA SER A 85 11.12 -3.49 -1.23
C SER A 85 9.65 -3.77 -0.90
N TYR A 86 9.06 -3.06 0.07
CA TYR A 86 7.67 -3.26 0.45
C TYR A 86 6.71 -2.79 -0.65
N TRP A 87 6.89 -1.58 -1.19
CA TRP A 87 6.07 -1.13 -2.31
C TRP A 87 6.21 -2.02 -3.53
N HIS A 88 7.42 -2.51 -3.80
CA HIS A 88 7.68 -3.46 -4.88
C HIS A 88 6.92 -4.78 -4.67
N ALA A 89 6.91 -5.28 -3.44
CA ALA A 89 6.15 -6.49 -3.09
C ALA A 89 4.64 -6.31 -3.30
N ILE A 90 4.09 -5.15 -2.91
CA ILE A 90 2.67 -4.83 -3.16
C ILE A 90 2.41 -4.71 -4.67
N ALA A 91 3.30 -4.09 -5.44
CA ALA A 91 3.17 -3.98 -6.90
C ALA A 91 3.07 -5.37 -7.56
N HIS A 92 3.98 -6.30 -7.24
CA HIS A 92 3.90 -7.67 -7.78
C HIS A 92 2.70 -8.46 -7.24
N ARG A 93 2.27 -8.20 -6.00
CA ARG A 93 1.01 -8.77 -5.51
C ARG A 93 -0.13 -8.30 -6.41
N ILE A 94 -0.19 -7.03 -6.80
CA ILE A 94 -1.19 -6.49 -7.74
C ILE A 94 -0.97 -6.97 -9.18
N GLU A 95 0.21 -7.48 -9.56
CA GLU A 95 0.54 -8.12 -10.85
C GLU A 95 0.07 -9.59 -10.99
N PRO A 96 -0.73 -10.08 -10.04
CA PRO A 96 -0.79 -11.51 -9.69
C PRO A 96 0.50 -12.33 -9.75
N ASP A 97 1.64 -11.80 -9.31
CA ASP A 97 2.88 -12.57 -9.20
C ASP A 97 3.22 -12.87 -7.74
N ALA A 98 2.61 -13.93 -7.19
CA ALA A 98 2.86 -14.37 -5.81
C ALA A 98 4.33 -14.73 -5.54
N GLY A 99 5.05 -15.23 -6.55
CA GLY A 99 6.45 -15.62 -6.42
C GLY A 99 7.37 -14.42 -6.21
N ASN A 100 7.23 -13.40 -7.06
CA ASN A 100 7.99 -12.16 -6.94
C ASN A 100 7.53 -11.31 -5.75
N ALA A 101 6.22 -11.23 -5.47
CA ALA A 101 5.72 -10.60 -4.26
C ALA A 101 6.37 -11.22 -3.01
N GLY A 102 6.40 -12.56 -2.94
CA GLY A 102 7.07 -13.27 -1.85
C GLY A 102 8.58 -13.04 -1.79
N TYR A 103 9.26 -12.91 -2.93
CA TYR A 103 10.69 -12.55 -2.96
C TYR A 103 10.94 -11.19 -2.31
N TRP A 104 10.17 -10.17 -2.68
CA TRP A 104 10.33 -8.82 -2.13
C TRP A 104 9.89 -8.74 -0.68
N PHE A 105 8.82 -9.43 -0.26
CA PHE A 105 8.46 -9.51 1.16
C PHE A 105 9.53 -10.19 2.02
N ARG A 106 10.35 -11.09 1.46
CA ARG A 106 11.55 -11.59 2.17
C ARG A 106 12.61 -10.50 2.37
N GLN A 107 12.75 -9.57 1.42
CA GLN A 107 13.65 -8.40 1.56
C GLN A 107 13.10 -7.39 2.58
N VAL A 108 11.78 -7.26 2.69
CA VAL A 108 11.12 -6.45 3.73
C VAL A 108 11.45 -7.00 5.12
N GLY A 109 11.35 -8.32 5.34
CA GLY A 109 11.53 -8.89 6.67
C GLY A 109 10.49 -8.34 7.67
N ALA A 110 10.91 -8.03 8.90
CA ALA A 110 10.00 -7.48 9.92
C ALA A 110 9.87 -5.96 9.77
N HIS A 111 8.73 -5.48 9.26
CA HIS A 111 8.47 -4.05 9.14
C HIS A 111 7.76 -3.48 10.40
N PRO A 112 8.09 -2.26 10.85
CA PRO A 112 7.48 -1.64 12.04
C PRO A 112 5.95 -1.49 12.01
N ILE A 113 5.33 -1.48 10.83
CA ILE A 113 3.86 -1.36 10.71
C ILE A 113 3.12 -2.68 10.97
N PHE A 114 3.80 -3.83 10.97
CA PHE A 114 3.16 -5.15 11.06
C PHE A 114 2.29 -5.35 12.31
N PRO A 115 2.68 -4.91 13.52
CA PRO A 115 1.80 -5.03 14.69
C PRO A 115 0.49 -4.23 14.57
N GLU A 116 0.55 -3.05 13.96
CA GLU A 116 -0.62 -2.22 13.74
C GLU A 116 -1.50 -2.77 12.60
N LEU A 117 -0.88 -3.22 11.51
CA LEU A 117 -1.57 -3.88 10.41
C LEU A 117 -2.29 -5.17 10.87
N GLN A 118 -1.67 -5.96 11.75
CA GLN A 118 -2.31 -7.12 12.38
C GLN A 118 -3.59 -6.73 13.12
N ARG A 119 -3.54 -5.64 13.91
CA ARG A 119 -4.71 -5.15 14.66
C ARG A 119 -5.83 -4.70 13.73
N GLU A 120 -5.49 -3.88 12.73
CA GLU A 120 -6.44 -3.40 11.71
C GLU A 120 -7.07 -4.56 10.93
N ALA A 121 -6.26 -5.54 10.55
CA ALA A 121 -6.76 -6.72 9.84
C ALA A 121 -7.72 -7.54 10.70
N LEU A 122 -7.45 -7.74 12.00
CA LEU A 122 -8.39 -8.41 12.92
C LEU A 122 -9.74 -7.68 13.04
N GLU A 123 -9.72 -6.35 13.13
CA GLU A 123 -10.94 -5.54 13.18
C GLU A 123 -11.75 -5.66 11.88
N ILE A 124 -11.07 -5.61 10.73
CA ILE A 124 -11.69 -5.78 9.41
C ILE A 124 -12.30 -7.18 9.29
N LEU A 125 -11.55 -8.24 9.64
CA LEU A 125 -12.02 -9.62 9.53
C LEU A 125 -13.20 -9.90 10.44
N THR A 126 -13.22 -9.36 11.66
CA THR A 126 -14.37 -9.48 12.58
C THR A 126 -15.66 -8.98 11.94
N ARG A 127 -15.58 -7.93 11.12
CA ARG A 127 -16.75 -7.33 10.43
C ARG A 127 -17.08 -7.96 9.08
N THR A 128 -16.10 -8.51 8.38
CA THR A 128 -16.24 -8.85 6.94
C THR A 128 -16.07 -10.33 6.65
N HIS A 129 -15.21 -11.04 7.38
CA HIS A 129 -14.90 -12.43 7.12
C HIS A 129 -14.35 -13.15 8.38
N PRO A 130 -15.17 -13.32 9.43
CA PRO A 130 -14.72 -13.80 10.75
C PRO A 130 -14.24 -15.27 10.76
N LYS A 131 -14.40 -15.99 9.65
CA LYS A 131 -13.93 -17.37 9.49
C LYS A 131 -12.43 -17.46 9.20
N TRP A 132 -11.80 -16.37 8.76
CA TRP A 132 -10.37 -16.32 8.56
C TRP A 132 -9.68 -15.94 9.87
N GLU A 133 -9.03 -16.93 10.46
CA GLU A 133 -8.21 -16.77 11.66
C GLU A 133 -6.78 -16.39 11.25
N LEU A 134 -6.36 -15.18 11.59
CA LEU A 134 -4.99 -14.73 11.37
C LEU A 134 -4.02 -15.45 12.33
N LYS A 135 -2.78 -15.63 11.87
CA LYS A 135 -1.66 -15.96 12.74
C LYS A 135 -1.47 -14.91 13.84
N ARG A 136 -0.67 -15.27 14.85
CA ARG A 136 -0.37 -14.39 16.01
C ARG A 136 0.36 -13.09 15.63
N ALA A 137 1.05 -13.08 14.50
CA ALA A 137 1.75 -11.94 13.95
C ALA A 137 1.42 -11.83 12.46
N TRP A 138 1.51 -10.62 11.91
CA TRP A 138 1.24 -10.36 10.51
C TRP A 138 2.17 -11.21 9.64
N ASP A 139 1.58 -11.94 8.71
CA ASP A 139 2.29 -12.79 7.76
C ASP A 139 1.94 -12.33 6.34
N PRO A 140 2.86 -11.65 5.63
CA PRO A 140 2.58 -11.19 4.28
C PRO A 140 2.41 -12.35 3.29
N PHE A 141 2.97 -13.53 3.56
CA PHE A 141 2.82 -14.70 2.69
C PHE A 141 1.40 -15.27 2.79
N GLU A 142 0.85 -15.36 4.01
CA GLU A 142 -0.56 -15.68 4.20
C GLU A 142 -1.45 -14.66 3.49
N PHE A 143 -1.11 -13.37 3.55
CA PHE A 143 -1.88 -12.34 2.88
C PHE A 143 -1.83 -12.46 1.34
N ILE A 144 -0.69 -12.80 0.75
CA ILE A 144 -0.56 -13.10 -0.69
C ILE A 144 -1.50 -14.25 -1.09
N ASP A 145 -1.49 -15.36 -0.35
CA ASP A 145 -2.34 -16.51 -0.63
C ASP A 145 -3.83 -16.14 -0.62
N ARG A 146 -4.22 -15.25 0.29
CA ARG A 146 -5.61 -14.76 0.42
C ARG A 146 -5.99 -13.79 -0.69
N CYS A 147 -5.06 -12.98 -1.19
CA CYS A 147 -5.25 -12.20 -2.42
C CYS A 147 -5.48 -13.11 -3.63
N GLU A 148 -4.70 -14.18 -3.79
CA GLU A 148 -4.86 -15.17 -4.86
C GLU A 148 -6.23 -15.86 -4.81
N GLU A 149 -6.66 -16.25 -3.61
CA GLU A 149 -7.98 -16.86 -3.39
C GLU A 149 -9.12 -15.88 -3.69
N ALA A 150 -9.02 -14.64 -3.18
CA ALA A 150 -10.00 -13.58 -3.40
C ALA A 150 -10.24 -13.30 -4.90
N ARG A 151 -9.18 -13.25 -5.72
CA ARG A 151 -9.30 -13.00 -7.18
C ARG A 151 -10.13 -14.04 -7.91
N ARG A 152 -10.19 -15.28 -7.41
CA ARG A 152 -10.95 -16.37 -8.02
C ARG A 152 -12.44 -16.31 -7.67
N ALA A 153 -12.84 -15.45 -6.75
CA ALA A 153 -14.22 -15.26 -6.32
C ALA A 153 -14.59 -13.77 -6.16
N PRO A 154 -14.67 -12.99 -7.26
CA PRO A 154 -15.14 -11.60 -7.22
C PRO A 154 -16.53 -11.49 -6.59
N GLY A 155 -16.74 -10.45 -5.77
CA GLY A 155 -17.95 -10.19 -4.99
C GLY A 155 -18.04 -10.98 -3.68
N SER A 156 -17.06 -11.83 -3.36
CA SER A 156 -17.07 -12.62 -2.12
C SER A 156 -16.81 -11.78 -0.86
N GLU A 157 -17.14 -12.34 0.31
CA GLU A 157 -16.75 -11.77 1.61
C GLU A 157 -15.23 -11.67 1.75
N LEU A 158 -14.51 -12.67 1.24
CA LEU A 158 -13.05 -12.70 1.25
C LEU A 158 -12.46 -11.56 0.41
N GLU A 159 -12.99 -11.31 -0.80
CA GLU A 159 -12.52 -10.19 -1.63
C GLU A 159 -12.73 -8.85 -0.91
N ARG A 160 -13.90 -8.63 -0.30
CA ARG A 160 -14.15 -7.41 0.50
C ARG A 160 -13.16 -7.25 1.65
N ALA A 161 -12.88 -8.34 2.37
CA ALA A 161 -11.93 -8.34 3.47
C ALA A 161 -10.51 -8.01 2.99
N VAL A 162 -10.03 -8.71 1.95
CA VAL A 162 -8.69 -8.52 1.41
C VAL A 162 -8.50 -7.11 0.83
N LEU A 163 -9.49 -6.57 0.10
CA LEU A 163 -9.43 -5.19 -0.40
C LEU A 163 -9.33 -4.16 0.73
N ALA A 164 -10.09 -4.36 1.81
CA ALA A 164 -10.03 -3.48 2.98
C ALA A 164 -8.69 -3.58 3.71
N ILE A 165 -8.16 -4.79 3.91
CA ILE A 165 -6.86 -5.01 4.54
C ILE A 165 -5.73 -4.44 3.68
N GLN A 166 -5.78 -4.65 2.36
CA GLN A 166 -4.81 -4.09 1.42
C GLN A 166 -4.83 -2.56 1.44
N ARG A 167 -6.01 -1.95 1.59
CA ARG A 167 -6.11 -0.49 1.77
C ARG A 167 -5.51 -0.04 3.10
N ALA A 168 -5.76 -0.75 4.19
CA ALA A 168 -5.16 -0.44 5.49
C ALA A 168 -3.63 -0.59 5.49
N GLU A 169 -3.10 -1.63 4.84
CA GLU A 169 -1.66 -1.82 4.62
C GLU A 169 -1.05 -0.65 3.86
N TRP A 170 -1.71 -0.21 2.78
CA TRP A 170 -1.29 0.95 2.01
C TRP A 170 -1.31 2.23 2.86
N ASP A 171 -2.40 2.49 3.59
CA ASP A 171 -2.53 3.70 4.42
C ASP A 171 -1.41 3.77 5.48
N LEU A 172 -1.15 2.65 6.18
CA LEU A 172 -0.10 2.55 7.20
C LEU A 172 1.31 2.71 6.62
N LEU A 173 1.61 2.02 5.51
CA LEU A 173 2.92 2.10 4.87
C LEU A 173 3.16 3.49 4.28
N PHE A 174 2.15 4.08 3.66
CA PHE A 174 2.22 5.43 3.11
C PHE A 174 2.46 6.45 4.21
N GLU A 175 1.69 6.41 5.30
CA GLU A 175 1.90 7.31 6.45
C GLU A 175 3.29 7.15 7.04
N TRP A 176 3.76 5.91 7.22
CA TRP A 176 5.11 5.61 7.71
C TRP A 176 6.18 6.30 6.87
N CYS A 177 6.12 6.14 5.54
CA CYS A 177 7.07 6.72 4.61
C CYS A 177 6.99 8.25 4.56
N ALA A 178 5.78 8.78 4.58
CA ALA A 178 5.50 10.16 4.19
C ALA A 178 5.48 11.16 5.35
N LEU A 179 5.39 10.69 6.59
CA LEU A 179 5.38 11.53 7.78
C LEU A 179 6.62 11.31 8.65
N PRO A 180 7.02 12.32 9.45
CA PRO A 180 8.05 12.13 10.45
C PRO A 180 7.63 11.10 11.51
N PRO A 181 8.60 10.58 12.29
CA PRO A 181 8.30 9.90 13.54
C PRO A 181 7.34 10.73 14.40
N ARG A 182 6.31 10.09 14.95
CA ARG A 182 5.50 10.74 15.98
C ARG A 182 6.41 10.87 17.20
N ASP A 183 6.69 12.11 17.61
CA ASP A 183 7.36 12.37 18.88
C ASP A 183 6.50 11.75 19.99
N LEU A 184 7.13 10.90 20.81
CA LEU A 184 6.51 10.30 22.00
C LEU A 184 6.44 11.31 23.15
#